data_AF-A0A7E4VG59-F1
#
_entry.id   AF-A0A7E4VG59-F1
#
_cell.length_a   1.000
_cell.length_b   1.000
_cell.length_c   1.000
_cell.angle_alpha   90.00
_cell.angle_beta   90.00
_cell.angle_gamma   90.00
#
_symmetry.space_group_name_H-M   'P 1'
#
loop_
_entity.id
_entity.type
_entity.pdbx_description
1 polymer ?
#
loop_
_entity_poly.entity_id
_entity_poly.type
_entity_poly.pdbx_seq_one_letter_code
_entity_poly.pdbx_strand_id
1 'polypeptide(L)'
;MGSFLDDGVNDVLCGCLTVGFAGTFLAFYVVILLVLKFRRDKFNAPIYEQMFNMGIVDCIQLFLHFLGGICTLAQFDMPPDVNKILGGFANAAWFAWIIFSFSVAFNRFIAFCYRKQYNVFYSRRLLRSQIGVCWLVMAIMLAIYLSPYCSIRYYRYNFSWRYDHTTPGEPVIANVEFIYVSTILCFSGICYLCVFIKMVSMREKSITLNGRRHEVRVLIQVWLQNL
;
A
#
# COMPACT_ATOMS: atom_id res chain seq x y z
N MET A 1 33.10 24.41 7.65
CA MET A 1 32.30 25.30 6.77
C MET A 1 31.81 24.60 5.50
N GLY A 2 32.46 23.51 5.04
CA GLY A 2 31.95 22.69 3.93
C GLY A 2 30.79 21.74 4.25
N SER A 3 30.60 21.32 5.52
CA SER A 3 29.51 20.39 5.91
C SER A 3 28.12 21.03 5.92
N PHE A 4 27.99 22.28 6.38
CA PHE A 4 26.71 22.98 6.47
C PHE A 4 26.06 23.32 5.12
N LEU A 5 26.87 23.50 4.06
CA LEU A 5 26.35 23.75 2.71
C LEU A 5 25.88 22.46 2.04
N ASP A 6 26.56 21.33 2.29
CA ASP A 6 26.13 20.02 1.81
C ASP A 6 24.80 19.59 2.44
N ASP A 7 24.63 19.80 3.74
CA ASP A 7 23.41 19.43 4.46
C ASP A 7 22.17 20.19 3.94
N GLY A 8 22.31 21.50 3.67
CA GLY A 8 21.20 22.31 3.13
C GLY A 8 20.79 21.94 1.71
N VAL A 9 21.75 21.58 0.84
CA VAL A 9 21.46 21.13 -0.54
C VAL A 9 20.77 19.77 -0.53
N ASN A 10 21.23 18.85 0.34
CA ASN A 10 20.63 17.53 0.49
C ASN A 10 19.18 17.62 1.00
N ASP A 11 18.91 18.48 1.98
CA ASP A 11 17.57 18.73 2.50
C ASP A 11 16.61 19.21 1.40
N VAL A 12 17.02 20.20 0.60
CA VAL A 12 16.20 20.73 -0.49
C VAL A 12 15.94 19.66 -1.55
N LEU A 13 16.95 18.88 -1.94
CA LEU A 13 16.80 17.82 -2.92
C LEU A 13 15.84 16.72 -2.42
N CYS A 14 16.06 16.19 -1.22
CA CYS A 14 15.23 15.16 -0.61
C CYS A 14 13.78 15.63 -0.41
N GLY A 15 13.60 16.87 0.04
CA GLY A 15 12.28 17.50 0.18
C GLY A 15 11.55 17.62 -1.16
N CYS A 16 12.22 18.14 -2.20
CA CYS A 16 11.65 18.29 -3.54
C CYS A 16 11.25 16.93 -4.14
N LEU A 17 12.12 15.93 -4.02
CA LEU A 17 11.82 14.57 -4.50
C LEU A 17 10.62 13.98 -3.76
N THR A 18 10.59 14.09 -2.43
CA THR A 18 9.50 13.54 -1.62
C THR A 18 8.17 14.21 -1.95
N VAL A 19 8.13 15.55 -2.01
CA VAL A 19 6.92 16.33 -2.37
C VAL A 19 6.49 16.03 -3.80
N GLY A 20 7.43 16.01 -4.74
CA GLY A 20 7.16 15.75 -6.16
C GLY A 20 6.58 14.36 -6.38
N PHE A 21 7.22 13.32 -5.85
CA PHE A 21 6.71 11.95 -5.97
C PHE A 21 5.40 11.76 -5.23
N ALA A 22 5.32 12.16 -3.95
CA ALA A 22 4.12 11.96 -3.15
C ALA A 22 2.92 12.72 -3.73
N GLY A 23 3.11 13.96 -4.17
CA GLY A 23 2.06 14.78 -4.77
C GLY A 23 1.57 14.22 -6.12
N THR A 24 2.51 13.78 -6.97
CA THR A 24 2.17 13.19 -8.28
C THR A 24 1.40 11.88 -8.11
N PHE A 25 1.89 10.97 -7.27
CA PHE A 25 1.18 9.71 -7.01
C PHE A 25 -0.15 9.93 -6.28
N LEU A 26 -0.24 10.90 -5.38
CA LEU A 26 -1.50 11.25 -4.72
C LEU A 26 -2.55 11.70 -5.74
N ALA A 27 -2.16 12.56 -6.70
CA ALA A 27 -3.05 12.98 -7.77
C ALA A 27 -3.52 11.79 -8.63
N PHE A 28 -2.61 10.87 -8.99
CA PHE A 28 -2.98 9.66 -9.72
C PHE A 28 -3.96 8.77 -8.93
N TYR A 29 -3.69 8.52 -7.65
CA TYR A 29 -4.58 7.70 -6.81
C TYR A 29 -5.96 8.34 -6.64
N VAL A 30 -6.04 9.66 -6.46
CA VAL A 30 -7.33 10.37 -6.42
C VAL A 30 -8.10 10.17 -7.73
N VAL A 31 -7.45 10.30 -8.89
CA VAL A 31 -8.09 10.04 -10.18
C VAL A 31 -8.60 8.58 -10.27
N ILE A 32 -7.80 7.60 -9.86
CA ILE A 32 -8.19 6.18 -9.84
C ILE A 32 -9.43 5.98 -8.95
N LEU A 33 -9.45 6.56 -7.74
CA LEU A 33 -10.60 6.47 -6.83
C LEU A 33 -11.85 7.10 -7.43
N LEU A 34 -11.73 8.24 -8.10
CA LEU A 34 -12.85 8.89 -8.80
C LEU A 34 -13.36 8.00 -9.94
N VAL A 35 -12.47 7.40 -10.73
CA VAL A 35 -12.86 6.46 -11.80
C VAL A 35 -13.60 5.25 -11.22
N LEU A 36 -13.07 4.61 -10.17
CA LEU A 36 -13.72 3.46 -9.52
C LEU A 36 -15.09 3.83 -8.92
N LYS A 37 -15.25 5.06 -8.42
CA LYS A 37 -16.51 5.53 -7.83
C LYS A 37 -17.55 5.87 -8.90
N PHE A 38 -17.18 6.62 -9.94
CA PHE A 38 -18.11 7.13 -10.95
C PHE A 38 -18.37 6.14 -12.10
N ARG A 39 -17.47 5.20 -12.37
CA ARG A 39 -17.61 4.18 -13.42
C ARG A 39 -17.99 2.81 -12.84
N ARG A 40 -18.87 2.80 -11.83
CA ARG A 40 -19.37 1.58 -11.18
C ARG A 40 -20.10 0.63 -12.14
N ASP A 41 -20.65 1.16 -13.23
CA ASP A 41 -21.23 0.38 -14.34
C ASP A 41 -20.21 -0.57 -14.97
N LYS A 42 -18.96 -0.11 -15.13
CA LYS A 42 -17.85 -0.90 -15.67
C LYS A 42 -17.11 -1.70 -14.60
N PHE A 43 -17.00 -1.15 -13.40
CA PHE A 43 -16.24 -1.72 -12.29
C PHE A 43 -17.15 -2.25 -11.18
N ASN A 44 -18.02 -3.20 -11.52
CA ASN A 44 -19.02 -3.76 -10.58
C ASN A 44 -18.56 -5.07 -9.89
N ALA A 45 -17.35 -5.57 -10.20
CA ALA A 45 -16.83 -6.74 -9.51
C ALA A 45 -16.56 -6.43 -8.02
N PRO A 46 -16.87 -7.34 -7.08
CA PRO A 46 -16.69 -7.10 -5.65
C PRO A 46 -15.26 -6.67 -5.29
N ILE A 47 -14.25 -7.21 -5.97
CA ILE A 47 -12.84 -6.85 -5.75
C ILE A 47 -12.53 -5.35 -5.91
N TYR A 48 -13.27 -4.62 -6.76
CA TYR A 48 -13.05 -3.18 -6.92
C TYR A 48 -13.42 -2.38 -5.66
N GLU A 49 -14.34 -2.87 -4.83
CA GLU A 49 -14.64 -2.25 -3.53
C GLU A 49 -13.43 -2.35 -2.59
N GLN A 50 -12.73 -3.48 -2.62
CA GLN A 50 -11.50 -3.66 -1.84
C GLN A 50 -10.35 -2.81 -2.40
N MET A 51 -10.17 -2.76 -3.72
CA MET A 51 -9.16 -1.91 -4.36
C MET A 51 -9.41 -0.42 -4.09
N PHE A 52 -10.67 0.00 -4.00
CA PHE A 52 -11.02 1.36 -3.61
C PHE A 52 -10.59 1.67 -2.16
N ASN A 53 -10.82 0.75 -1.22
CA ASN A 53 -10.37 0.93 0.17
C ASN A 53 -8.84 0.95 0.29
N MET A 54 -8.14 0.09 -0.44
CA MET A 54 -6.68 0.11 -0.53
C MET A 54 -6.17 1.47 -1.04
N GLY A 55 -6.78 2.01 -2.09
CA GLY A 55 -6.41 3.33 -2.61
C GLY A 55 -6.67 4.49 -1.64
N ILE A 56 -7.65 4.39 -0.73
CA ILE A 56 -7.82 5.37 0.35
C ILE A 56 -6.61 5.33 1.30
N VAL A 57 -6.17 4.14 1.67
CA VAL A 57 -5.00 3.95 2.53
C VAL A 57 -3.73 4.52 1.85
N ASP A 58 -3.55 4.26 0.55
CA ASP A 58 -2.46 4.86 -0.23
C ASP A 58 -2.52 6.39 -0.22
N CYS A 59 -3.71 6.98 -0.35
CA CYS A 59 -3.87 8.44 -0.28
C CYS A 59 -3.46 9.00 1.09
N ILE A 60 -3.83 8.32 2.18
CA ILE A 60 -3.44 8.72 3.54
C ILE A 60 -1.90 8.71 3.66
N GLN A 61 -1.26 7.62 3.23
CA GLN A 61 0.19 7.47 3.32
C GLN A 61 0.92 8.52 2.46
N LEU A 62 0.50 8.69 1.21
CA LEU A 62 1.08 9.68 0.29
C LEU A 62 0.90 11.12 0.79
N PHE A 63 -0.27 11.44 1.35
CA PHE A 63 -0.51 12.75 1.97
C PHE A 63 0.45 13.01 3.14
N LEU A 64 0.70 12.01 3.99
CA LEU A 64 1.60 12.16 5.14
C LEU A 64 3.07 12.29 4.70
N HIS A 65 3.50 11.56 3.67
CA HIS A 65 4.82 11.75 3.07
C HIS A 65 4.95 13.12 2.39
N PHE A 66 3.91 13.61 1.74
CA PHE A 66 3.86 14.94 1.17
C PHE A 66 4.04 16.02 2.25
N LEU A 67 3.35 15.90 3.39
CA LEU A 67 3.53 16.79 4.54
C LEU A 67 4.95 16.71 5.13
N GLY A 68 5.52 15.52 5.26
CA GLY A 68 6.92 15.35 5.70
C GLY A 68 7.92 16.03 4.75
N GLY A 69 7.69 15.90 3.44
CA GLY A 69 8.48 16.60 2.42
C GLY A 69 8.36 18.12 2.51
N ILE A 70 7.17 18.66 2.74
CA ILE A 70 6.97 20.10 2.97
C ILE A 70 7.74 20.55 4.22
N CYS A 71 7.67 19.80 5.31
CA CYS A 71 8.39 20.14 6.54
C CYS A 71 9.90 20.15 6.33
N THR A 72 10.42 19.23 5.52
CA THR A 72 11.84 19.23 5.10
C THR A 72 12.20 20.48 4.30
N LEU A 73 11.39 20.84 3.30
CA LEU A 73 11.63 22.04 2.47
C LEU A 73 11.53 23.34 3.27
N ALA A 74 10.55 23.42 4.17
CA ALA A 74 10.32 24.57 5.03
C ALA A 74 11.29 24.63 6.22
N GLN A 75 12.16 23.63 6.39
CA GLN A 75 13.04 23.49 7.56
C GLN A 75 12.26 23.60 8.87
N PHE A 76 11.04 23.05 8.88
CA PHE A 76 10.08 23.15 9.96
C PHE A 76 10.01 21.84 10.72
N ASP A 77 10.28 21.91 12.03
CA ASP A 77 10.13 20.77 12.92
C ASP A 77 8.70 20.76 13.49
N MET A 78 7.94 19.71 13.17
CA MET A 78 6.56 19.58 13.62
C MET A 78 6.47 19.52 15.15
N PRO A 79 5.45 20.16 15.77
CA PRO A 79 5.20 20.02 17.20
C PRO A 79 5.09 18.54 17.60
N PRO A 80 5.62 18.12 18.77
CA PRO A 80 5.73 16.70 19.13
C PRO A 80 4.43 15.91 19.05
N ASP A 81 3.31 16.51 19.48
CA ASP A 81 1.99 15.85 19.46
C ASP A 81 1.46 15.68 18.03
N VAL A 82 1.60 16.72 17.20
CA VAL A 82 1.21 16.67 15.78
C VAL A 82 2.06 15.63 15.05
N ASN A 83 3.37 15.65 15.28
CA ASN A 83 4.31 14.72 14.67
C ASN A 83 3.96 13.27 15.03
N LYS A 84 3.69 13.00 16.32
CA LYS A 84 3.26 11.68 16.79
C LYS A 84 1.96 11.22 16.13
N ILE A 85 0.96 12.10 16.06
CA ILE A 85 -0.33 11.77 15.44
C ILE A 85 -0.14 11.41 13.97
N LEU A 86 0.55 12.26 13.21
CA LEU A 86 0.80 12.03 11.79
C LEU A 86 1.64 10.78 11.54
N GLY A 87 2.67 10.53 12.37
CA GLY A 87 3.49 9.33 12.28
C GLY A 87 2.72 8.05 12.61
N GLY A 88 1.83 8.12 13.61
CA GLY A 88 0.91 7.02 13.92
C GLY A 88 -0.02 6.68 12.76
N PHE A 89 -0.61 7.68 12.10
CA PHE A 89 -1.41 7.46 10.90
C PHE A 89 -0.58 6.90 9.74
N ALA A 90 0.65 7.39 9.54
CA ALA A 90 1.52 6.95 8.45
C ALA A 90 1.85 5.46 8.61
N ASN A 91 2.25 5.04 9.81
CA ASN A 91 2.60 3.65 10.06
C ASN A 91 1.38 2.74 10.13
N ALA A 92 0.26 3.18 10.71
CA ALA A 92 -0.97 2.40 10.69
C ALA A 92 -1.51 2.18 9.27
N ALA A 93 -1.43 3.20 8.41
CA ALA A 93 -1.79 3.09 6.99
C ALA A 93 -0.89 2.08 6.27
N TRP A 94 0.43 2.09 6.52
CA TRP A 94 1.35 1.09 5.97
C TRP A 94 0.90 -0.35 6.32
N PHE A 95 0.55 -0.63 7.57
CA PHE A 95 0.07 -1.96 7.99
C PHE A 95 -1.23 -2.34 7.27
N ALA A 96 -2.18 -1.41 7.17
CA ALA A 96 -3.42 -1.61 6.45
C ALA A 96 -3.16 -1.93 4.97
N TRP A 97 -2.24 -1.22 4.35
CA TRP A 97 -1.85 -1.42 2.95
C TRP A 97 -1.30 -2.83 2.71
N ILE A 98 -0.47 -3.35 3.61
CA ILE A 98 0.09 -4.71 3.52
C ILE A 98 -1.04 -5.76 3.50
N ILE A 99 -2.00 -5.67 4.44
CA ILE A 99 -3.09 -6.66 4.52
C ILE A 99 -4.09 -6.52 3.38
N PHE A 100 -4.36 -5.30 2.90
CA PHE A 100 -5.15 -5.08 1.69
C PHE A 100 -4.47 -5.68 0.46
N SER A 101 -3.16 -5.47 0.30
CA SER A 101 -2.35 -6.02 -0.80
C SER A 101 -2.39 -7.55 -0.81
N PHE A 102 -2.22 -8.18 0.35
CA PHE A 102 -2.36 -9.62 0.48
C PHE A 102 -3.77 -10.10 0.15
N SER A 103 -4.80 -9.39 0.63
CA SER A 103 -6.18 -9.75 0.34
C SER A 103 -6.50 -9.68 -1.17
N VAL A 104 -5.84 -8.79 -1.93
CA VAL A 104 -5.93 -8.74 -3.40
C VAL A 104 -5.16 -9.91 -4.04
N ALA A 105 -3.97 -10.25 -3.53
CA ALA A 105 -3.22 -11.42 -4.00
C ALA A 105 -4.03 -12.71 -3.78
N PHE A 106 -4.68 -12.84 -2.62
CA PHE A 106 -5.55 -13.95 -2.28
C PHE A 106 -6.81 -14.00 -3.18
N ASN A 107 -7.39 -12.84 -3.53
CA ASN A 107 -8.49 -12.78 -4.51
C ASN A 107 -8.10 -13.41 -5.83
N ARG A 108 -6.94 -13.03 -6.36
CA ARG A 108 -6.40 -13.54 -7.63
C ARG A 108 -6.14 -15.04 -7.50
N PHE A 109 -5.55 -15.49 -6.40
CA PHE A 109 -5.33 -16.91 -6.13
C PHE A 109 -6.63 -17.73 -6.20
N ILE A 110 -7.68 -17.30 -5.49
CA ILE A 110 -8.97 -18.00 -5.53
C ILE A 110 -9.61 -17.93 -6.92
N ALA A 111 -9.54 -16.78 -7.61
CA ALA A 111 -10.12 -16.61 -8.94
C ALA A 111 -9.51 -17.58 -9.99
N PHE A 112 -8.19 -17.75 -9.96
CA PHE A 112 -7.47 -18.57 -10.95
C PHE A 112 -7.33 -20.04 -10.53
N CYS A 113 -7.02 -20.31 -9.26
CA CYS A 113 -6.79 -21.67 -8.77
C CYS A 113 -8.08 -22.38 -8.37
N TYR A 114 -9.08 -21.64 -7.86
CA TYR A 114 -10.31 -22.18 -7.26
C TYR A 114 -11.59 -21.52 -7.80
N ARG A 115 -11.69 -21.38 -9.13
CA ARG A 115 -12.79 -20.66 -9.81
C ARG A 115 -14.20 -21.01 -9.33
N LYS A 116 -14.47 -22.30 -9.03
CA LYS A 116 -15.79 -22.76 -8.53
C LYS A 116 -16.15 -22.18 -7.16
N GLN A 117 -15.15 -21.90 -6.33
CA GLN A 117 -15.32 -21.40 -4.96
C GLN A 117 -15.25 -19.86 -4.90
N TYR A 118 -14.91 -19.18 -6.00
CA TYR A 118 -14.76 -17.72 -6.03
C TYR A 118 -15.98 -16.98 -5.50
N ASN A 119 -17.19 -17.38 -5.93
CA ASN A 119 -18.43 -16.72 -5.50
C ASN A 119 -18.75 -16.93 -4.02
N VAL A 120 -18.20 -17.97 -3.38
CA VAL A 120 -18.33 -18.20 -1.94
C VAL A 120 -17.39 -17.25 -1.19
N PHE A 121 -16.11 -17.26 -1.55
CA PHE A 121 -15.08 -16.44 -0.91
C PHE A 121 -15.24 -14.93 -1.15
N TYR A 122 -15.75 -14.54 -2.33
CA TYR A 122 -16.00 -13.15 -2.70
C TYR A 122 -17.49 -12.83 -2.80
N SER A 123 -18.29 -13.50 -1.98
CA SER A 123 -19.64 -13.03 -1.68
C SER A 123 -19.57 -11.63 -1.04
N ARG A 124 -20.58 -10.78 -1.31
CA ARG A 124 -20.59 -9.40 -0.79
C ARG A 124 -20.42 -9.31 0.73
N ARG A 125 -20.95 -10.29 1.47
CA ARG A 125 -20.83 -10.34 2.94
C ARG A 125 -19.39 -10.60 3.36
N LEU A 126 -18.76 -11.65 2.84
CA LEU A 126 -17.41 -12.02 3.25
C LEU A 126 -16.38 -10.98 2.82
N LEU A 127 -16.56 -10.38 1.63
CA LEU A 127 -15.73 -9.26 1.19
C LEU A 127 -15.79 -8.08 2.17
N ARG A 128 -16.98 -7.66 2.59
CA ARG A 128 -17.13 -6.57 3.56
C ARG A 128 -16.50 -6.91 4.90
N SER A 129 -16.60 -8.18 5.33
CA SER A 129 -15.89 -8.65 6.52
C SER A 129 -14.37 -8.55 6.35
N GLN A 130 -13.81 -8.93 5.19
CA GLN A 130 -12.37 -8.80 4.91
C GLN A 130 -11.92 -7.34 4.94
N ILE A 131 -12.68 -6.44 4.30
CA ILE A 131 -12.42 -4.99 4.34
C ILE A 131 -12.48 -4.48 5.79
N GLY A 132 -13.50 -4.89 6.55
CA GLY A 132 -13.65 -4.53 7.96
C GLY A 132 -12.49 -5.00 8.83
N VAL A 133 -11.97 -6.21 8.60
CA VAL A 133 -10.77 -6.72 9.28
C VAL A 133 -9.54 -5.87 8.94
N CYS A 134 -9.35 -5.46 7.68
CA CYS A 134 -8.23 -4.61 7.29
C CYS A 134 -8.28 -3.24 8.00
N TRP A 135 -9.45 -2.61 8.05
CA TRP A 135 -9.66 -1.36 8.77
C TRP A 135 -9.49 -1.52 10.29
N LEU A 136 -9.92 -2.65 10.85
CA LEU A 136 -9.74 -2.95 12.26
C LEU A 136 -8.25 -3.08 12.62
N VAL A 137 -7.46 -3.75 11.78
CA VAL A 137 -5.99 -3.82 11.95
C VAL A 137 -5.39 -2.42 11.94
N MET A 138 -5.80 -1.56 10.99
CA MET A 138 -5.36 -0.16 10.96
C MET A 138 -5.69 0.57 12.28
N ALA A 139 -6.92 0.44 12.76
CA ALA A 139 -7.38 1.11 13.98
C ALA A 139 -6.60 0.64 15.22
N ILE A 140 -6.34 -0.67 15.33
CA ILE A 140 -5.54 -1.26 16.42
C ILE A 140 -4.11 -0.72 16.37
N MET A 141 -3.47 -0.74 15.20
CA MET A 141 -2.09 -0.24 15.05
C MET A 141 -2.02 1.26 15.34
N LEU A 142 -2.99 2.04 14.87
CA LEU A 142 -3.07 3.46 15.19
C LEU A 142 -3.18 3.69 16.71
N ALA A 143 -4.04 2.94 17.40
CA ALA A 143 -4.17 3.04 18.85
C ALA A 143 -2.85 2.72 19.57
N ILE A 144 -2.09 1.72 19.09
CA ILE A 144 -0.77 1.37 19.63
C ILE A 144 0.23 2.53 19.42
N TYR A 145 0.30 3.13 18.23
CA TYR A 145 1.21 4.25 17.95
C TYR A 145 0.82 5.57 18.61
N LEU A 146 -0.44 5.74 18.99
CA LEU A 146 -0.90 6.88 19.77
C LEU A 146 -0.72 6.66 21.29
N SER A 147 -0.56 5.40 21.72
CA SER A 147 -0.30 5.04 23.11
C SER A 147 1.03 5.63 23.62
N PRO A 148 1.25 5.74 24.94
CA PRO A 148 2.54 6.20 25.48
C PRO A 148 3.68 5.18 25.32
N TYR A 149 3.39 3.96 24.87
CA TYR A 149 4.36 2.86 24.80
C TYR A 149 5.12 2.76 23.47
N CYS A 150 4.61 3.43 22.44
CA CYS A 150 5.20 3.42 21.11
C CYS A 150 4.87 4.74 20.41
N SER A 151 5.85 5.33 19.72
CA SER A 151 5.66 6.56 18.95
C SER A 151 6.45 6.47 17.66
N ILE A 152 5.82 6.90 16.57
CA ILE A 152 6.48 7.13 15.28
C ILE A 152 6.54 8.63 15.05
N ARG A 153 7.70 9.16 14.70
CA ARG A 153 7.93 10.57 14.42
C ARG A 153 8.69 10.75 13.12
N TYR A 154 8.37 11.83 12.42
CA TYR A 154 9.14 12.32 11.30
C TYR A 154 10.42 12.97 11.80
N TYR A 155 11.54 12.47 11.31
CA TYR A 155 12.86 13.03 11.54
C TYR A 155 13.37 13.64 10.24
N ARG A 156 13.44 14.98 10.23
CA ARG A 156 13.88 15.76 9.06
C ARG A 156 15.26 15.36 8.58
N TYR A 157 16.23 15.21 9.49
CA TYR A 157 17.61 14.81 9.17
C TYR A 157 17.73 13.42 8.51
N ASN A 158 16.73 12.55 8.70
CA ASN A 158 16.67 11.22 8.11
C ASN A 158 15.65 11.12 6.97
N PHE A 159 14.93 12.22 6.67
CA PHE A 159 13.81 12.30 5.73
C PHE A 159 12.77 11.18 5.88
N SER A 160 12.56 10.67 7.10
CA SER A 160 11.76 9.47 7.31
C SER A 160 10.99 9.47 8.63
N TRP A 161 9.87 8.77 8.61
CA TRP A 161 9.10 8.40 9.79
C TRP A 161 9.81 7.24 10.48
N ARG A 162 10.20 7.39 11.74
CA ARG A 162 10.89 6.36 12.52
C ARG A 162 10.38 6.30 13.95
N TYR A 163 10.69 5.20 14.62
CA TYR A 163 10.50 5.01 16.05
C TYR A 163 11.29 6.06 16.85
N ASP A 164 10.70 6.56 17.94
CA ASP A 164 11.31 7.63 18.74
C ASP A 164 12.50 7.17 19.60
N HIS A 165 12.70 5.86 19.73
CA HIS A 165 13.69 5.15 20.55
C HIS A 165 13.67 5.52 22.05
N THR A 166 12.71 6.34 22.47
CA THR A 166 12.54 6.79 23.85
C THR A 166 11.57 5.91 24.63
N THR A 167 10.66 5.20 23.95
CA THR A 167 9.59 4.45 24.62
C THR A 167 9.91 2.95 24.71
N PRO A 168 9.61 2.30 25.85
CA PRO A 168 10.05 0.94 26.13
C PRO A 168 9.36 -0.14 25.29
N GLY A 169 8.21 0.15 24.69
CA GLY A 169 7.46 -0.80 23.87
C GLY A 169 7.97 -0.93 22.44
N GLU A 170 8.78 0.01 21.95
CA GLU A 170 9.19 0.07 20.55
C GLU A 170 9.97 -1.14 20.05
N PRO A 171 10.94 -1.72 20.81
CA PRO A 171 11.66 -2.90 20.32
C PRO A 171 10.72 -4.10 20.09
N VAL A 172 9.68 -4.22 20.93
CA VAL A 172 8.67 -5.27 20.79
C VAL A 172 7.81 -5.01 19.55
N ILE A 173 7.31 -3.79 19.38
CA ILE A 173 6.47 -3.43 18.23
C ILE A 173 7.24 -3.53 16.92
N ALA A 174 8.51 -3.10 16.87
CA ALA A 174 9.36 -3.22 15.69
C ALA A 174 9.60 -4.69 15.29
N ASN A 175 9.81 -5.58 16.27
CA ASN A 175 9.94 -7.02 16.00
C ASN A 175 8.62 -7.62 15.50
N VAL A 176 7.49 -7.23 16.09
CA VAL A 176 6.16 -7.65 15.64
C VAL A 176 5.90 -7.16 14.22
N GLU A 177 6.24 -5.91 13.91
CA GLU A 177 6.17 -5.34 12.57
C GLU A 177 6.97 -6.16 11.57
N PHE A 178 8.24 -6.43 11.87
CA PHE A 178 9.10 -7.20 10.99
C PHE A 178 8.55 -8.61 10.70
N ILE A 179 8.11 -9.33 11.74
CA ILE A 179 7.51 -10.66 11.59
C ILE A 179 6.22 -10.58 10.77
N TYR A 180 5.36 -9.61 11.07
CA TYR A 180 4.09 -9.41 10.40
C TYR A 180 4.27 -9.12 8.90
N VAL A 181 5.09 -8.13 8.55
CA VAL A 181 5.38 -7.74 7.17
C VAL A 181 5.98 -8.92 6.40
N SER A 182 7.02 -9.56 6.96
CA SER A 182 7.70 -10.68 6.32
C SER A 182 6.73 -11.84 6.05
N THR A 183 5.91 -12.19 7.04
CA THR A 183 4.93 -13.28 6.93
C THR A 183 3.92 -13.02 5.81
N ILE A 184 3.33 -11.83 5.79
CA ILE A 184 2.30 -11.49 4.80
C ILE A 184 2.89 -11.40 3.39
N LEU A 185 4.08 -10.81 3.25
CA LEU A 185 4.77 -10.75 1.95
C LEU A 185 5.10 -12.14 1.43
N CYS A 186 5.57 -13.06 2.28
CA CYS A 186 5.80 -14.46 1.91
C CYS A 186 4.52 -15.13 1.41
N PHE A 187 3.40 -15.02 2.14
CA PHE A 187 2.13 -15.60 1.70
C PHE A 187 1.59 -14.96 0.42
N SER A 188 1.75 -13.65 0.26
CA SER A 188 1.40 -12.93 -0.97
C SER A 188 2.23 -13.43 -2.16
N GLY A 189 3.54 -13.61 -1.97
CA GLY A 189 4.45 -14.18 -2.97
C GLY A 189 4.05 -15.59 -3.40
N ILE A 190 3.69 -16.45 -2.44
CA ILE A 190 3.18 -17.80 -2.73
C ILE A 190 1.88 -17.73 -3.54
N CYS A 191 0.93 -16.87 -3.15
CA CYS A 191 -0.32 -16.68 -3.90
C CYS A 191 -0.05 -16.30 -5.37
N TYR A 192 0.84 -15.32 -5.60
CA TYR A 192 1.19 -14.87 -6.94
C TYR A 192 1.94 -15.93 -7.75
N LEU A 193 2.83 -16.69 -7.12
CA LEU A 193 3.52 -17.80 -7.77
C LEU A 193 2.51 -18.87 -8.23
N CYS A 194 1.56 -19.25 -7.39
CA CYS A 194 0.51 -20.20 -7.76
C CYS A 194 -0.36 -19.68 -8.91
N VAL A 195 -0.75 -18.40 -8.87
CA VAL A 195 -1.51 -17.76 -9.97
C VAL A 195 -0.73 -17.81 -11.28
N PHE A 196 0.57 -17.48 -11.23
CA PHE A 196 1.45 -17.50 -12.38
C PHE A 196 1.56 -18.90 -13.00
N ILE A 197 1.86 -19.91 -12.18
CA ILE A 197 1.93 -21.32 -12.61
C ILE A 197 0.61 -21.73 -13.27
N LYS A 198 -0.52 -21.46 -12.61
CA LYS A 198 -1.85 -21.83 -13.13
C LYS A 198 -2.15 -21.16 -14.47
N MET A 199 -1.80 -19.88 -14.61
CA MET A 199 -1.99 -19.11 -15.84
C MET A 199 -1.16 -19.68 -16.99
N VAL A 200 0.09 -20.05 -16.74
CA VAL A 200 0.96 -20.70 -17.75
C VAL A 200 0.40 -22.06 -18.16
N SER A 201 0.00 -22.91 -17.21
CA SER A 201 -0.59 -24.23 -17.52
C SER A 201 -1.92 -24.14 -18.28
N MET A 202 -2.71 -23.08 -18.06
CA MET A 202 -3.93 -22.83 -18.83
C MET A 202 -3.61 -22.36 -20.26
N ARG A 203 -2.55 -21.58 -20.43
CA ARG A 203 -2.09 -21.09 -21.74
C ARG A 203 -1.64 -22.24 -22.64
N GLU A 204 -0.92 -23.22 -22.10
CA GLU A 204 -0.51 -24.41 -22.85
C GLU A 204 -1.70 -25.22 -23.36
N LYS A 205 -2.78 -25.31 -22.56
CA LYS A 205 -4.04 -25.97 -22.95
C LYS A 205 -4.87 -25.16 -23.96
N SER A 206 -4.67 -23.84 -24.03
CA SER A 206 -5.38 -22.95 -24.97
C SER A 206 -4.63 -22.79 -26.30
N ILE A 207 -3.30 -22.85 -26.29
CA ILE A 207 -2.45 -22.81 -27.49
C ILE A 207 -2.68 -24.03 -28.38
N THR A 208 -3.05 -25.18 -27.80
CA THR A 208 -3.50 -26.35 -28.57
C THR A 208 -4.87 -26.16 -29.24
N LEU A 209 -5.62 -25.09 -28.95
CA LEU A 209 -7.02 -24.94 -29.40
C LEU A 209 -7.29 -23.83 -30.43
N ASN A 210 -6.54 -22.71 -30.55
CA ASN A 210 -6.57 -21.82 -31.74
C ASN A 210 -5.72 -20.51 -31.61
N GLY A 211 -5.18 -20.01 -32.73
CA GLY A 211 -5.20 -18.56 -33.07
C GLY A 211 -4.11 -17.59 -32.57
N ARG A 212 -2.83 -17.99 -32.56
CA ARG A 212 -1.64 -17.35 -31.95
C ARG A 212 -1.33 -15.85 -32.19
N ARG A 213 -1.97 -15.10 -33.10
CA ARG A 213 -1.48 -13.76 -33.51
C ARG A 213 -2.30 -12.56 -33.01
N HIS A 214 -3.58 -12.72 -32.73
CA HIS A 214 -4.41 -11.58 -32.34
C HIS A 214 -4.26 -11.23 -30.85
N GLU A 215 -4.10 -12.24 -29.99
CA GLU A 215 -4.10 -12.05 -28.53
C GLU A 215 -2.75 -11.59 -27.96
N VAL A 216 -1.63 -11.90 -28.60
CA VAL A 216 -0.30 -11.39 -28.19
C VAL A 216 -0.22 -9.87 -28.33
N ARG A 217 -0.90 -9.29 -29.35
CA ARG A 217 -1.03 -7.84 -29.48
C ARG A 217 -1.84 -7.22 -28.33
N VAL A 218 -2.89 -7.90 -27.87
CA VAL A 218 -3.72 -7.43 -26.75
C VAL A 218 -2.94 -7.53 -25.43
N LEU A 219 -2.18 -8.61 -25.22
CA LEU A 219 -1.37 -8.78 -24.01
C LEU A 219 -0.22 -7.78 -23.91
N ILE A 220 0.43 -7.45 -25.02
CA ILE A 220 1.46 -6.39 -25.06
C ILE A 220 0.83 -5.02 -24.76
N GLN A 221 -0.38 -4.74 -25.27
CA GLN A 221 -1.10 -3.50 -24.93
C GLN A 221 -1.50 -3.41 -23.47
N VAL A 222 -1.93 -4.51 -22.84
CA VAL A 222 -2.32 -4.53 -21.43
C VAL A 222 -1.09 -4.42 -20.51
N TRP A 223 0.06 -4.98 -20.91
CA TRP A 223 1.32 -4.82 -20.17
C TRP A 223 1.89 -3.40 -20.28
N LEU A 224 1.84 -2.77 -21.47
CA LEU A 224 2.31 -1.39 -21.67
C LEU A 224 1.42 -0.31 -21.02
N GLN A 225 0.19 -0.65 -20.64
CA GLN A 225 -0.72 0.26 -19.93
C GLN A 225 -0.58 0.18 -18.40
N ASN A 226 0.21 -0.75 -17.87
CA ASN A 226 0.43 -0.95 -16.42
C ASN A 226 1.90 -0.70 -15.99
N LEU A 227 2.69 -0.10 -16.88
CA LEU A 227 3.94 0.60 -16.56
C LEU A 227 3.62 2.10 -16.53
#